data_AF-A0A9E0FTB4-F1
#
_entry.id   AF-A0A9E0FTB4-F1
#
_cell.length_a   1.000
_cell.length_b   1.000
_cell.length_c   1.000
_cell.angle_alpha   90.00
_cell.angle_beta   90.00
_cell.angle_gamma   90.00
#
_symmetry.space_group_name_H-M   'P 1'
#
loop_
_entity.id
_entity.type
_entity.pdbx_description
1 polymer ?
#
loop_
_entity_poly.entity_id
_entity_poly.type
_entity_poly.pdbx_seq_one_letter_code
_entity_poly.pdbx_strand_id
1 'polypeptide(L)' 'MALDLETREQLIDTVRRFVSERLRPLEAKVSEDDAMPPELVNEMKELGLFGLSIPAEYGG' A
#
# COMPACT_ATOMS: atom_id res chain seq x y z
N MET A 1 -17.58 -1.37 13.04
CA MET A 1 -17.36 -0.14 12.26
C MET A 1 -16.05 0.45 12.71
N ALA A 2 -15.21 0.87 11.77
CA ALA A 2 -13.75 0.88 11.89
C ALA A 2 -13.19 -0.55 12.07
N LEU A 3 -12.06 -0.84 11.42
CA LEU A 3 -11.36 -2.12 11.51
C LEU A 3 -11.28 -2.56 12.98
N ASP A 4 -11.82 -3.74 13.30
CA ASP A 4 -11.59 -4.34 14.62
C ASP A 4 -10.08 -4.40 14.88
N LEU A 5 -9.66 -4.33 16.15
CA LEU A 5 -8.25 -4.26 16.56
C LEU A 5 -7.42 -5.34 15.86
N GLU A 6 -7.94 -6.56 15.76
CA GLU A 6 -7.26 -7.67 15.10
C GLU A 6 -7.10 -7.45 13.59
N THR A 7 -8.15 -6.97 12.90
CA THR A 7 -8.09 -6.69 11.45
C THR A 7 -7.14 -5.53 11.14
N ARG A 8 -7.08 -4.52 12.02
CA ARG A 8 -6.14 -3.40 11.89
C ARG A 8 -4.70 -3.86 12.03
N GLU A 9 -4.40 -4.72 13.01
CA GLU A 9 -3.05 -5.24 13.19
C GLU A 9 -2.60 -6.09 12.02
N GLN A 10 -3.49 -6.93 11.46
CA GLN A 10 -3.22 -7.69 10.24
C GLN A 10 -2.90 -6.78 9.05
N LEU A 11 -3.70 -5.73 8.83
CA LEU A 11 -3.43 -4.75 7.77
C LEU A 11 -2.06 -4.10 7.95
N ILE A 12 -1.71 -3.68 9.16
CA ILE A 12 -0.41 -3.07 9.46
C ILE A 12 0.73 -4.05 9.17
N ASP A 13 0.58 -5.33 9.54
CA ASP A 13 1.59 -6.36 9.25
C ASP A 13 1.78 -6.56 7.75
N THR A 14 0.69 -6.68 6.99
CA THR A 14 0.72 -6.79 5.52
C THR A 14 1.44 -5.59 4.90
N VAL A 15 1.10 -4.36 5.31
CA VAL A 15 1.75 -3.15 4.79
C VAL A 15 3.24 -3.13 5.15
N ARG A 16 3.62 -3.52 6.38
CA ARG A 16 5.02 -3.58 6.80
C ARG A 16 5.85 -4.55 5.94
N ARG A 17 5.29 -5.73 5.63
CA ARG A 17 5.93 -6.71 4.74
C ARG A 17 6.08 -6.15 3.34
N PHE A 18 5.01 -5.61 2.78
CA PHE A 18 5.01 -4.97 1.46
C PHE A 18 6.08 -3.86 1.35
N VAL A 19 6.19 -2.99 2.35
CA VAL A 19 7.23 -1.95 2.39
C VAL A 19 8.64 -2.55 2.44
N SER A 20 8.83 -3.61 3.24
CA SER A 20 10.15 -4.21 3.45
C SER A 20 10.63 -5.03 2.25
N GLU A 21 9.71 -5.74 1.59
CA GLU A 21 10.03 -6.70 0.52
C GLU A 21 9.91 -6.10 -0.87
N ARG A 22 9.05 -5.08 -1.08
CA ARG A 22 8.80 -4.49 -2.40
C ARG A 22 9.34 -3.06 -2.50
N LEU A 23 9.00 -2.17 -1.56
CA LEU A 23 9.39 -0.75 -1.66
C LEU A 23 10.88 -0.53 -1.40
N ARG A 24 11.40 -1.04 -0.27
CA ARG A 24 12.80 -0.82 0.11
C ARG A 24 13.82 -1.27 -0.96
N PRO A 25 13.67 -2.44 -1.59
CA PRO A 25 14.59 -2.85 -2.66
C PRO A 25 14.52 -1.97 -3.92
N LEU A 26 13.38 -1.34 -4.17
CA LEU A 26 13.16 -0.49 -5.34
C LEU A 26 13.55 0.98 -5.10
N GLU A 27 13.82 1.38 -3.86
CA GLU A 27 14.11 2.77 -3.47
C GLU A 27 15.22 3.41 -4.31
N ALA A 28 16.35 2.72 -4.47
CA ALA A 28 17.47 3.21 -5.26
C ALA A 28 17.06 3.46 -6.73
N LYS A 29 16.34 2.50 -7.33
CA LYS A 29 15.86 2.61 -8.71
C LYS A 29 14.87 3.76 -8.89
N VAL A 30 13.95 3.93 -7.95
CA VAL A 30 12.98 5.05 -7.98
C VAL A 30 13.71 6.38 -7.89
N SER A 31 14.73 6.48 -7.03
CA SER A 31 15.54 7.69 -6.92
C SER A 31 16.37 7.98 -8.17
N GLU A 32 16.84 6.94 -8.86
CA GLU A 32 17.60 7.10 -10.11
C GLU A 32 16.71 7.49 -11.30
N ASP A 33 15.52 6.88 -11.40
CA ASP A 33 14.58 7.07 -12.52
C ASP A 33 13.67 8.30 -12.33
N ASP A 34 13.67 8.89 -11.12
CA ASP A 34 12.72 9.92 -10.66
C ASP A 34 11.25 9.52 -10.87
N ALA A 35 10.99 8.21 -10.89
CA ALA A 35 9.69 7.64 -11.24
C ALA A 35 9.37 6.38 -10.45
N MET A 36 8.10 6.25 -10.06
CA MET A 36 7.59 5.07 -9.39
C MET A 36 7.13 4.02 -10.43
N PRO A 37 7.56 2.76 -10.32
CA PRO A 37 7.15 1.70 -11.23
C PRO A 37 5.61 1.57 -11.26
N PRO A 38 4.98 1.53 -12.45
CA PRO A 38 3.52 1.47 -12.56
C PRO A 38 2.94 0.19 -11.94
N GLU A 39 3.70 -0.91 -11.97
CA GLU A 39 3.33 -2.17 -11.29
C GLU A 39 3.19 -1.98 -9.78
N LEU A 40 4.09 -1.22 -9.16
CA LEU A 40 4.09 -0.98 -7.71
C LEU A 40 2.88 -0.12 -7.31
N VAL A 41 2.53 0.87 -8.14
CA VAL A 41 1.34 1.69 -7.95
C VAL A 41 0.06 0.86 -8.04
N ASN A 42 -0.01 -0.06 -9.00
CA ASN A 42 -1.17 -0.94 -9.14
C ASN A 42 -1.29 -1.88 -7.94
N GLU A 43 -0.19 -2.47 -7.48
CA GLU A 43 -0.18 -3.34 -6.30
C GLU A 43 -0.66 -2.59 -5.04
N MET A 44 -0.25 -1.33 -4.86
CA MET A 44 -0.75 -0.46 -3.79
C MET A 44 -2.26 -0.16 -3.90
N LYS A 45 -2.79 -0.03 -5.12
CA LYS A 45 -4.24 0.17 -5.36
C LYS A 45 -5.03 -1.08 -5.04
N GLU A 46 -4.55 -2.25 -5.43
CA GLU A 46 -5.19 -3.53 -5.13
C GLU A 46 -5.21 -3.82 -3.62
N LEU A 47 -4.21 -3.35 -2.88
CA LEU A 47 -4.17 -3.38 -1.42
C LEU A 47 -5.11 -2.34 -0.76
N GLY A 48 -5.81 -1.52 -1.53
CA GLY A 48 -6.75 -0.50 -1.03
C GLY A 48 -6.09 0.71 -0.38
N LEU A 49 -4.77 0.91 -0.57
CA LEU A 49 -3.99 1.90 0.19
C LEU A 49 -4.27 3.36 -0.21
N PHE A 50 -4.90 3.60 -1.36
CA PHE A 50 -5.27 4.94 -1.83
C PHE A 50 -6.63 5.44 -1.33
N GLY A 51 -7.45 4.55 -0.75
CA GLY A 51 -8.85 4.81 -0.43
C GLY A 51 -9.27 4.45 0.99
N LEU A 52 -8.33 4.09 1.88
CA LEU A 52 -8.64 3.52 3.22
C LEU A 52 -9.63 4.33 4.08
N SER A 53 -9.68 5.65 3.92
CA SER A 53 -10.61 6.53 4.64
C SER A 53 -11.83 6.94 3.83
N ILE A 54 -11.90 6.54 2.58
CA ILE A 54 -12.96 6.88 1.64
C ILE A 54 -14.05 5.79 1.71
N PRO A 55 -15.32 6.15 1.87
CA PRO A 55 -16.40 5.18 1.82
C PRO A 55 -16.44 4.44 0.47
N ALA A 56 -16.80 3.15 0.50
CA ALA A 56 -16.87 2.30 -0.69
C ALA A 56 -17.81 2.87 -1.79
N GLU A 57 -18.83 3.64 -1.42
CA GLU A 57 -19.73 4.31 -2.37
C GLU A 57 -19.02 5.34 -3.28
N TYR A 58 -17.84 5.81 -2.88
CA TYR A 58 -16.98 6.72 -3.66
C TYR A 58 -15.75 6.02 -4.26
N GLY A 59 -15.69 4.68 -4.17
CA GLY A 59 -14.59 3.88 -4.74
C GLY A 59 -13.35 3.75 -3.84
N GLY A 60 -13.54 3.86 -2.52
CA GLY A 60 -12.53 3.49 -1.51
C GLY A 60 -12.43 1.99 -1.28
#